data_AF-A0A2V3HMA8-F1
#
_entry.id   AF-A0A2V3HMA8-F1
#
_cell.length_a   1.000
_cell.length_b   1.000
_cell.length_c   1.000
_cell.angle_alpha   90.00
_cell.angle_beta   90.00
_cell.angle_gamma   90.00
#
_symmetry.space_group_name_H-M   'P 1'
#
loop_
_entity.id
_entity.type
_entity.pdbx_description
1 polymer ?
#
loop_
_entity_poly.entity_id
_entity_poly.type
_entity_poly.pdbx_seq_one_letter_code
_entity_poly.pdbx_strand_id
1 'polypeptide(L)'
;MQAYNLVRLPPLGSTDAAVLNASGDPSTWPERSLGDELQPKPFIGDSSLVAQSLVFSVGALFAIAMGIIAALYWTNRREEEYLDDDLLADGAPDSQGLSSYTDESGIYWRQHPEGYVDWWDAQGGQWVPYEE
;
A
#
# COMPACT_ATOMS: atom_id res chain seq x y z
N MET A 1 -3.80 38.65 11.22
CA MET A 1 -5.01 38.89 10.40
C MET A 1 -4.56 39.68 9.19
N GLN A 2 -4.66 39.12 7.98
CA GLN A 2 -4.11 39.73 6.77
C GLN A 2 -5.27 40.32 5.96
N ALA A 3 -5.27 41.65 5.79
CA ALA A 3 -6.26 42.35 5.00
C ALA A 3 -5.81 42.39 3.54
N TYR A 4 -6.66 41.93 2.63
CA TYR A 4 -6.40 41.97 1.20
C TYR A 4 -7.08 43.21 0.60
N ASN A 5 -6.30 44.02 -0.10
CA ASN A 5 -6.81 45.21 -0.78
C ASN A 5 -7.37 44.79 -2.15
N LEU A 6 -8.70 44.67 -2.24
CA LEU A 6 -9.39 44.30 -3.47
C LEU A 6 -9.60 45.55 -4.33
N VAL A 7 -8.68 45.78 -5.27
CA VAL A 7 -8.83 46.81 -6.29
C VAL A 7 -9.70 46.27 -7.42
N ARG A 8 -10.93 46.80 -7.57
CA ARG A 8 -11.79 46.46 -8.73
C ARG A 8 -11.34 47.27 -9.93
N LEU A 9 -10.97 46.59 -11.01
CA LEU A 9 -10.67 47.24 -12.29
C LEU A 9 -11.98 47.61 -12.99
N PRO A 10 -12.04 48.78 -13.67
CA PRO A 10 -13.21 49.15 -14.44
C PRO A 10 -13.43 48.16 -15.60
N PRO A 11 -14.68 47.88 -15.97
CA PRO A 11 -14.98 46.99 -17.10
C PRO A 11 -14.39 47.55 -18.40
N LEU A 12 -13.84 46.65 -19.22
CA LEU A 12 -13.21 47.02 -20.49
C LEU A 12 -14.29 47.29 -21.55
N GLY A 13 -14.61 48.56 -21.80
CA GLY A 13 -15.59 48.99 -22.82
C GLY A 13 -16.26 50.34 -22.50
N SER A 14 -17.13 50.83 -23.40
CA SER A 14 -17.95 52.04 -23.16
C SER A 14 -18.98 51.74 -22.08
N THR A 15 -18.64 52.08 -20.84
CA THR A 15 -19.49 51.83 -19.67
C THR A 15 -20.20 53.12 -19.28
N ASP A 16 -21.46 53.01 -18.88
CA ASP A 16 -22.26 54.14 -18.43
C ASP A 16 -21.61 54.82 -17.22
N ALA A 17 -21.59 56.16 -17.20
CA ALA A 17 -20.89 56.94 -16.17
C ALA A 17 -21.44 56.64 -14.76
N ALA A 18 -22.70 56.20 -14.68
CA ALA A 18 -23.35 55.77 -13.46
C ALA A 18 -22.66 54.55 -12.81
N VAL A 19 -22.22 53.58 -13.62
CA VAL A 19 -21.53 52.36 -13.16
C VAL A 19 -20.08 52.68 -12.79
N LEU A 20 -19.41 53.52 -13.58
CA LEU A 20 -18.02 53.94 -13.32
C LEU A 20 -17.89 54.75 -12.02
N ASN A 21 -18.88 55.59 -11.71
CA ASN A 21 -18.92 56.38 -10.48
C ASN A 21 -19.57 55.65 -9.30
N ALA A 22 -19.93 54.36 -9.46
CA ALA A 22 -20.71 53.60 -8.47
C ALA A 22 -21.99 54.34 -8.01
N SER A 23 -22.57 55.15 -8.89
CA SER A 23 -23.75 56.00 -8.64
C SER A 23 -25.05 55.38 -9.17
N GLY A 24 -25.07 54.07 -9.39
CA GLY A 24 -26.30 53.31 -9.66
C GLY A 24 -27.28 53.40 -8.49
N ASP A 25 -28.53 53.00 -8.71
CA ASP A 25 -29.65 53.10 -7.75
C ASP A 25 -29.20 52.72 -6.32
N PRO A 26 -29.19 53.68 -5.36
CA PRO A 26 -28.76 53.45 -3.98
C PRO A 26 -29.44 52.25 -3.31
N SER A 27 -30.67 51.91 -3.73
CA SER A 27 -31.44 50.80 -3.19
C SER A 27 -30.93 49.41 -3.59
N THR A 28 -30.08 49.33 -4.61
CA THR A 28 -29.50 48.06 -5.08
C THR A 28 -28.18 47.70 -4.39
N TRP A 29 -27.60 48.64 -3.64
CA TRP A 29 -26.34 48.42 -2.95
C TRP A 29 -26.56 47.77 -1.58
N PRO A 30 -25.79 46.74 -1.21
CA PRO A 30 -25.85 46.17 0.12
C PRO A 30 -25.39 47.21 1.16
N GLU A 31 -26.23 47.47 2.16
CA GLU A 31 -25.97 48.50 3.19
C GLU A 31 -24.84 48.13 4.15
N ARG A 32 -24.49 46.83 4.25
CA ARG A 32 -23.36 46.35 5.04
C ARG A 32 -22.66 45.16 4.40
N SER A 33 -21.35 45.07 4.62
CA SER A 33 -20.60 43.86 4.37
C SER A 33 -21.07 42.77 5.34
N LEU A 34 -21.46 41.59 4.83
CA LEU A 34 -21.90 40.42 5.60
C LEU A 34 -20.76 39.77 6.44
N GLY A 35 -19.70 40.52 6.77
CA GLY A 35 -18.43 40.03 7.31
C GLY A 35 -18.57 38.95 8.39
N ASP A 36 -19.27 39.29 9.48
CA ASP A 36 -19.45 38.39 10.64
C ASP A 36 -20.61 37.39 10.47
N GLU A 37 -21.45 37.57 9.45
CA GLU A 37 -22.62 36.75 9.16
C GLU A 37 -22.32 35.61 8.18
N LEU A 38 -21.15 35.65 7.54
CA LEU A 38 -20.60 34.56 6.76
C LEU A 38 -20.29 33.39 7.70
N GLN A 39 -21.20 32.41 7.74
CA GLN A 39 -20.85 31.09 8.25
C GLN A 39 -20.03 30.38 7.17
N PRO A 40 -18.70 30.23 7.34
CA PRO A 40 -17.92 29.44 6.39
C PRO A 40 -18.50 28.03 6.40
N LYS A 41 -18.86 27.53 5.23
CA LYS A 41 -19.33 26.15 5.08
C LYS A 41 -18.19 25.23 5.55
N PRO A 42 -18.37 24.47 6.64
CA PRO A 42 -17.28 23.68 7.20
C PRO A 42 -16.82 22.64 6.18
N PHE A 43 -15.51 22.57 5.97
CA PHE A 43 -14.90 21.53 5.18
C PHE A 43 -14.68 20.29 6.05
N ILE A 44 -14.66 19.10 5.44
CA ILE A 44 -14.53 17.81 6.17
C ILE A 44 -13.27 17.76 7.06
N GLY A 45 -12.26 18.59 6.77
CA GLY A 45 -11.01 18.69 7.54
C GLY A 45 -10.97 19.69 8.70
N ASP A 46 -12.02 20.47 8.97
CA ASP A 46 -11.96 21.54 9.99
C ASP A 46 -11.98 20.99 11.43
N SER A 47 -12.43 19.74 11.61
CA SER A 47 -12.39 19.09 12.93
C SER A 47 -11.08 18.33 13.13
N SER A 48 -10.40 18.63 14.24
CA SER A 48 -9.15 17.98 14.65
C SER A 48 -9.26 16.45 14.71
N LEU A 49 -10.43 15.94 15.10
CA LEU A 49 -10.72 14.51 15.14
C LEU A 49 -10.72 13.86 13.76
N VAL A 50 -11.40 14.47 12.77
CA VAL A 50 -11.49 13.91 11.40
C VAL A 50 -10.16 14.00 10.68
N ALA A 51 -9.40 15.08 10.89
CA ALA A 51 -8.06 15.21 10.33
C ALA A 51 -7.11 14.12 10.89
N GLN A 52 -7.14 13.89 12.21
CA GLN A 52 -6.32 12.86 12.85
C GLN A 52 -6.71 11.44 12.44
N SER A 53 -8.00 11.14 12.34
CA SER A 53 -8.45 9.81 11.92
C SER A 53 -8.03 9.50 10.49
N LEU A 54 -8.08 10.48 9.59
CA LEU A 54 -7.63 10.31 8.21
C LEU A 54 -6.13 9.97 8.13
N VAL A 55 -5.28 10.71 8.86
CA VAL A 55 -3.84 10.46 8.90
C VAL A 55 -3.53 9.10 9.51
N PHE A 56 -4.21 8.75 10.61
CA PHE A 56 -4.04 7.46 11.26
C PHE A 56 -4.44 6.31 10.34
N SER A 57 -5.59 6.40 9.65
CA SER A 57 -6.05 5.37 8.73
C SER A 57 -5.07 5.16 7.58
N VAL A 58 -4.56 6.24 6.98
CA VAL A 58 -3.55 6.13 5.91
C VAL A 58 -2.26 5.50 6.42
N GLY A 59 -1.76 5.93 7.58
CA GLY A 59 -0.56 5.36 8.19
C GLY A 59 -0.72 3.89 8.56
N ALA A 60 -1.87 3.51 9.13
CA ALA A 60 -2.18 2.14 9.49
C ALA A 60 -2.25 1.23 8.26
N LEU A 61 -2.93 1.66 7.19
CA LEU A 61 -2.99 0.90 5.94
C LEU A 61 -1.61 0.72 5.32
N PHE A 62 -0.77 1.76 5.33
CA PHE A 62 0.60 1.67 4.85
C PHE A 62 1.44 0.70 5.68
N ALA A 63 1.35 0.75 7.01
CA ALA A 63 2.07 -0.16 7.89
C ALA A 63 1.65 -1.62 7.69
N ILE A 64 0.34 -1.88 7.52
CA ILE A 64 -0.18 -3.21 7.23
C ILE A 64 0.36 -3.71 5.89
N ALA A 65 0.30 -2.88 4.84
CA ALA A 65 0.81 -3.26 3.52
C ALA A 65 2.31 -3.58 3.55
N MET A 66 3.12 -2.75 4.22
CA MET A 66 4.56 -3.01 4.41
C MET A 66 4.82 -4.30 5.20
N GLY A 67 4.03 -4.57 6.24
CA GLY A 67 4.13 -5.81 7.00
C GLY A 67 3.85 -7.05 6.16
N ILE A 68 2.83 -7.01 5.31
CA ILE A 68 2.52 -8.10 4.37
C ILE A 68 3.65 -8.29 3.36
N ILE A 69 4.14 -7.21 2.75
CA ILE A 69 5.25 -7.27 1.78
C ILE A 69 6.50 -7.88 2.43
N ALA A 70 6.84 -7.44 3.65
CA ALA A 70 7.98 -7.98 4.38
C ALA A 70 7.81 -9.47 4.73
N ALA A 71 6.60 -9.89 5.11
CA ALA A 71 6.29 -11.29 5.39
C ALA A 71 6.44 -12.15 4.14
N LEU A 72 5.87 -11.73 3.01
CA LEU A 72 5.99 -12.43 1.72
C LEU A 72 7.45 -12.51 1.26
N TYR A 73 8.21 -11.43 1.44
CA TYR A 73 9.62 -11.42 1.10
C TYR A 73 10.45 -12.37 1.96
N TRP A 74 10.15 -12.47 3.25
CA TRP A 74 10.81 -13.41 4.16
C TRP A 74 10.49 -14.87 3.81
N THR A 75 9.24 -15.18 3.45
CA THR A 75 8.86 -16.55 3.07
C THR A 75 9.54 -16.98 1.76
N ASN A 76 9.62 -16.09 0.77
CA ASN A 76 10.25 -16.42 -0.52
C ASN A 76 11.76 -16.70 -0.39
N ARG A 77 12.46 -16.02 0.53
CA ARG A 77 13.89 -16.30 0.77
C ARG A 77 14.15 -17.68 1.35
N ARG A 78 13.21 -18.26 2.10
CA ARG A 78 13.37 -19.62 2.64
C ARG A 78 13.34 -20.65 1.53
N GLU A 79 12.49 -20.49 0.53
CA GLU A 79 12.41 -21.46 -0.58
C GLU A 79 13.71 -21.49 -1.39
N GLU A 80 14.32 -20.34 -1.69
CA GLU A 80 15.56 -20.29 -2.48
C GLU A 80 16.79 -20.85 -1.73
N GLU A 81 16.87 -20.72 -0.41
CA GLU A 81 18.03 -21.19 0.37
C GLU A 81 18.07 -22.73 0.53
N TYR A 82 16.93 -23.42 0.47
CA TYR A 82 16.88 -24.89 0.58
C TYR A 82 16.92 -25.61 -0.77
N LEU A 83 16.45 -24.99 -1.85
CA LEU A 83 16.33 -25.65 -3.16
C LEU A 83 17.66 -25.84 -3.91
N ASP A 84 18.63 -24.95 -3.74
CA ASP A 84 19.87 -24.99 -4.54
C ASP A 84 20.97 -25.88 -3.96
N ASP A 85 20.98 -26.16 -2.64
CA ASP A 85 22.05 -26.97 -1.99
C ASP A 85 21.76 -28.47 -2.05
N ASP A 86 20.47 -28.86 -2.05
CA ASP A 86 20.04 -30.26 -2.04
C ASP A 86 19.73 -30.85 -3.44
N LEU A 87 20.02 -30.11 -4.53
CA LEU A 87 19.83 -30.59 -5.91
C LEU A 87 21.16 -30.82 -6.64
N LEU A 88 21.29 -31.97 -7.30
CA LEU A 88 22.37 -32.30 -8.21
C LEU A 88 22.27 -31.49 -9.52
N ALA A 89 23.34 -31.49 -10.31
CA ALA A 89 23.42 -30.74 -11.57
C ALA A 89 22.37 -31.16 -12.64
N ASP A 90 21.79 -32.35 -12.50
CA ASP A 90 20.70 -32.86 -13.34
C ASP A 90 19.30 -32.56 -12.78
N GLY A 91 19.21 -31.87 -11.63
CA GLY A 91 17.97 -31.53 -10.94
C GLY A 91 17.40 -32.66 -10.08
N ALA A 92 18.10 -33.79 -9.93
CA ALA A 92 17.73 -34.82 -8.97
C ALA A 92 18.14 -34.39 -7.54
N PRO A 93 17.40 -34.79 -6.50
CA PRO A 93 17.81 -34.49 -5.13
C PRO A 93 19.07 -35.25 -4.76
N ASP A 94 20.01 -34.56 -4.09
CA ASP A 94 21.21 -35.18 -3.54
C ASP A 94 20.81 -36.13 -2.40
N SER A 95 21.19 -37.40 -2.51
CA SER A 95 20.98 -38.40 -1.48
C SER A 95 21.97 -38.27 -0.32
N GLN A 96 22.89 -37.30 -0.36
CA GLN A 96 23.88 -37.02 0.68
C GLN A 96 24.75 -38.25 0.99
N GLY A 97 24.99 -39.09 -0.02
CA GLY A 97 25.74 -40.34 0.09
C GLY A 97 24.96 -41.53 0.65
N LEU A 98 23.66 -41.39 0.91
CA LEU A 98 22.77 -42.47 1.33
C LEU A 98 22.31 -43.31 0.12
N SER A 99 21.94 -44.56 0.39
CA SER A 99 21.38 -45.45 -0.62
C SER A 99 20.04 -44.90 -1.11
N SER A 100 19.93 -44.58 -2.39
CA SER A 100 18.73 -43.98 -2.98
C SER A 100 18.10 -44.84 -4.07
N TYR A 101 16.81 -44.63 -4.28
CA TYR A 101 15.99 -45.31 -5.27
C TYR A 101 14.89 -44.35 -5.75
N THR A 102 14.47 -44.48 -7.01
CA THR A 102 13.34 -43.72 -7.58
C THR A 102 12.24 -44.71 -7.93
N ASP A 103 11.02 -44.44 -7.45
CA ASP A 103 9.89 -45.34 -7.69
C ASP A 103 9.23 -45.17 -9.07
N GLU A 104 8.26 -46.04 -9.38
CA GLU A 104 7.49 -46.00 -10.63
C GLU A 104 6.68 -44.69 -10.79
N SER A 105 6.40 -43.99 -9.69
CA SER A 105 5.72 -42.70 -9.67
C SER A 105 6.69 -41.52 -9.86
N GLY A 106 8.00 -41.78 -9.87
CA GLY A 106 9.05 -40.77 -10.00
C GLY A 106 9.45 -40.10 -8.68
N ILE A 107 9.01 -40.60 -7.52
CA ILE A 107 9.41 -40.07 -6.21
C ILE A 107 10.79 -40.63 -5.84
N TYR A 108 11.67 -39.75 -5.36
CA TYR A 108 12.98 -40.14 -4.87
C TYR A 108 12.89 -40.57 -3.40
N TRP A 109 13.55 -41.67 -3.09
CA TRP A 109 13.64 -42.27 -1.77
C TRP A 109 15.09 -42.42 -1.38
N ARG A 110 15.40 -42.23 -0.09
CA ARG A 110 16.71 -42.54 0.48
C ARG A 110 16.55 -43.39 1.74
N GLN A 111 17.45 -44.35 1.92
CA GLN A 111 17.47 -45.25 3.05
C GLN A 111 18.67 -44.96 3.95
N HIS A 112 18.41 -44.89 5.25
CA HIS A 112 19.43 -44.68 6.27
C HIS A 112 20.00 -46.00 6.79
N PRO A 113 21.24 -45.98 7.34
CA PRO A 113 21.89 -47.19 7.85
C PRO A 113 21.10 -47.91 8.94
N GLU A 114 20.35 -47.18 9.77
CA GLU A 114 19.47 -47.74 10.80
C GLU A 114 18.10 -48.23 10.27
N GLY A 115 17.84 -48.12 8.96
CA GLY A 115 16.72 -48.76 8.29
C GLY A 115 15.47 -47.90 8.11
N TYR A 116 15.44 -46.66 8.61
CA TYR A 116 14.39 -45.70 8.24
C TYR A 116 14.61 -45.15 6.83
N VAL A 117 13.52 -44.63 6.26
CA VAL A 117 13.45 -44.18 4.87
C VAL A 117 12.88 -42.77 4.84
N ASP A 118 13.46 -41.91 4.01
CA ASP A 118 12.90 -40.60 3.70
C ASP A 118 12.48 -40.54 2.23
N TRP A 119 11.44 -39.76 1.94
CA TRP A 119 11.02 -39.43 0.58
C TRP A 119 11.29 -37.96 0.27
N TRP A 120 11.55 -37.66 -0.99
CA TRP A 120 11.80 -36.28 -1.44
C TRP A 120 10.50 -35.54 -1.68
N ASP A 121 10.25 -34.49 -0.90
CA ASP A 121 9.15 -33.55 -1.15
C ASP A 121 9.60 -32.46 -2.13
N ALA A 122 9.23 -32.62 -3.40
CA ALA A 122 9.54 -31.65 -4.45
C ALA A 122 8.85 -30.29 -4.27
N GLN A 123 7.78 -30.19 -3.45
CA GLN A 123 7.15 -28.89 -3.15
C GLN A 123 7.90 -28.15 -2.05
N GLY A 124 8.33 -28.87 -1.02
CA GLY A 124 9.10 -28.34 0.10
C GLY A 124 10.61 -28.23 -0.15
N GLY A 125 11.13 -28.90 -1.19
CA GLY A 125 12.57 -28.94 -1.47
C GLY A 125 13.37 -29.65 -0.38
N GLN A 126 12.80 -30.68 0.24
CA GLN A 126 13.40 -31.32 1.42
C GLN A 126 13.13 -32.82 1.48
N TRP A 127 14.01 -33.54 2.18
CA TRP A 127 13.80 -34.94 2.54
C TRP A 127 12.89 -35.05 3.77
N VAL A 128 11.80 -35.81 3.65
CA VAL A 128 10.81 -36.00 4.71
C VAL A 128 10.81 -37.45 5.19
N PRO A 129 10.86 -37.72 6.51
CA PRO A 129 10.76 -39.07 7.04
C PRO A 129 9.46 -39.75 6.61
N TYR A 130 9.55 -40.99 6.18
CA TYR A 130 8.38 -41.82 5.92
C TYR A 130 7.83 -42.36 7.24
N GLU A 131 6.58 -41.99 7.55
CA GLU A 131 5.81 -42.54 8.67
C GLU A 131 4.66 -43.38 8.10
N GLU A 132 4.46 -44.60 8.62
CA GLU A 132 3.39 -45.53 8.24
C GLU A 132 2.12 -45.34 9.07
#